data_AF-A0AA42NQN5-F1
#
_entry.id   AF-A0AA42NQN5-F1
#
_cell.length_a   1.000
_cell.length_b   1.000
_cell.length_c   1.000
_cell.angle_alpha   90.00
_cell.angle_beta   90.00
_cell.angle_gamma   90.00
#
_symmetry.space_group_name_H-M   'P 1'
#
loop_
_entity.id
_entity.type
_entity.pdbx_description
1 polymer ?
#
loop_
_entity_poly.entity_id
_entity_poly.type
_entity_poly.pdbx_seq_one_letter_code
_entity_poly.pdbx_strand_id
1 'polypeptide(L)'
;MNLDRTRQLIREDIDRDNPRESLVHILESVLELLSLPDNDFLWSSWNDEHEAKQEIVELIATLGNGALPERAMVSWLFVPTGPLQEVSLGSGWGDVFISVSAKYDEVEALLWEE
;
A
#
# COMPACT_ATOMS: atom_id res chain seq x y z
N MET A 1 -2.21 -8.25 -16.28
CA MET A 1 -1.46 -7.41 -15.33
C MET A 1 -0.62 -8.30 -14.44
N ASN A 2 0.55 -7.83 -13.98
CA ASN A 2 1.47 -8.65 -13.21
C ASN A 2 1.34 -8.35 -11.71
N LEU A 3 1.36 -9.38 -10.88
CA LEU A 3 1.27 -9.29 -9.40
C LEU A 3 2.57 -9.78 -8.77
N ASP A 4 3.70 -9.54 -9.44
CA ASP A 4 4.99 -10.11 -9.03
C ASP A 4 5.46 -9.49 -7.72
N ARG A 5 5.28 -8.17 -7.54
CA ARG A 5 5.64 -7.49 -6.28
C ARG A 5 4.77 -7.97 -5.14
N THR A 6 3.47 -8.02 -5.37
CA THR A 6 2.49 -8.46 -4.36
C THR A 6 2.76 -9.90 -3.93
N ARG A 7 3.02 -10.80 -4.88
CA ARG A 7 3.35 -12.20 -4.58
C ARG A 7 4.67 -12.34 -3.85
N GLN A 8 5.67 -11.54 -4.21
CA GLN A 8 6.96 -11.51 -3.52
C GLN A 8 6.77 -11.06 -2.07
N LEU A 9 6.08 -9.93 -1.86
CA LEU A 9 5.84 -9.33 -0.54
C LEU A 9 5.12 -10.29 0.41
N ILE A 10 4.14 -11.06 -0.07
CA ILE A 10 3.37 -12.00 0.76
C ILE A 10 4.18 -13.25 1.12
N ARG A 11 5.13 -13.64 0.26
CA ARG A 11 5.94 -14.85 0.48
C ARG A 11 7.20 -14.58 1.29
N GLU A 12 7.76 -13.39 1.17
CA GLU A 12 9.02 -13.00 1.77
C GLU A 12 8.79 -12.17 3.03
N ASP A 13 9.82 -12.07 3.87
CA ASP A 13 9.82 -11.13 4.97
C ASP A 13 10.20 -9.73 4.48
N ILE A 14 9.86 -8.68 5.25
CA ILE A 14 10.36 -7.35 4.92
C ILE A 14 11.86 -7.27 5.14
N ASP A 15 12.54 -6.45 4.35
CA ASP A 15 13.93 -6.10 4.65
C ASP A 15 13.95 -5.07 5.79
N ARG A 16 14.20 -5.57 7.01
CA ARG A 16 14.28 -4.75 8.23
C ARG A 16 15.53 -3.87 8.28
N ASP A 17 16.58 -4.22 7.54
CA ASP A 17 17.80 -3.42 7.43
C ASP A 17 17.60 -2.24 6.45
N ASN A 18 16.64 -2.36 5.54
CA ASN A 18 16.24 -1.33 4.58
C ASN A 18 14.73 -1.02 4.65
N PRO A 19 14.23 -0.47 5.77
CA PRO A 19 12.78 -0.29 5.98
C PRO A 19 12.14 0.68 4.96
N ARG A 20 12.90 1.62 4.39
CA ARG A 20 12.41 2.50 3.33
C ARG A 20 12.17 1.76 2.02
N GLU A 21 13.07 0.86 1.63
CA GLU A 21 12.89 0.02 0.44
C GLU A 21 11.73 -0.96 0.66
N SER A 22 11.58 -1.49 1.86
CA SER A 22 10.41 -2.30 2.25
C SER A 22 9.10 -1.50 2.11
N LEU A 23 9.07 -0.23 2.50
CA LEU A 23 7.90 0.62 2.26
C LEU A 23 7.62 0.83 0.77
N VAL A 24 8.65 1.06 -0.05
CA VAL A 24 8.49 1.17 -1.51
C VAL A 24 7.89 -0.12 -2.07
N HIS A 25 8.37 -1.30 -1.66
CA HIS A 25 7.84 -2.58 -2.12
C HIS A 25 6.36 -2.79 -1.73
N ILE A 26 5.97 -2.34 -0.52
CA ILE A 26 4.57 -2.33 -0.09
C ILE A 26 3.73 -1.44 -1.00
N LEU A 27 4.16 -0.20 -1.25
CA LEU A 27 3.44 0.76 -2.10
C LEU A 27 3.37 0.29 -3.56
N GLU A 28 4.43 -0.33 -4.09
CA GLU A 28 4.40 -0.95 -5.42
C GLU A 28 3.39 -2.11 -5.48
N SER A 29 3.29 -2.92 -4.42
CA SER A 29 2.29 -4.00 -4.34
C SER A 29 0.87 -3.45 -4.28
N VAL A 30 0.64 -2.36 -3.54
CA VAL A 30 -0.64 -1.64 -3.54
C VAL A 30 -0.96 -1.11 -4.94
N LEU A 31 0.02 -0.55 -5.66
CA LEU A 31 -0.16 -0.06 -7.02
C LEU A 31 -0.55 -1.18 -8.00
N GLU A 32 0.06 -2.36 -7.85
CA GLU A 32 -0.36 -3.56 -8.61
C GLU A 32 -1.80 -3.93 -8.28
N LEU A 33 -2.21 -3.99 -7.00
CA LEU A 33 -3.58 -4.33 -6.60
C LEU A 33 -4.61 -3.33 -7.13
N LEU A 34 -4.34 -2.03 -7.01
CA LEU A 34 -5.20 -0.95 -7.50
C LEU A 34 -5.35 -0.94 -9.02
N SER A 35 -4.40 -1.53 -9.74
CA SER A 35 -4.47 -1.61 -11.20
C SER A 35 -5.30 -2.80 -11.69
N LEU A 36 -5.79 -3.67 -10.80
CA LEU A 36 -6.55 -4.86 -11.19
C LEU A 36 -7.84 -4.42 -11.90
N PRO A 37 -8.26 -5.16 -12.94
CA PRO A 37 -9.53 -4.87 -13.58
C PRO A 37 -10.66 -5.04 -12.55
N ASP A 38 -11.71 -4.24 -12.73
CA ASP A 38 -12.96 -4.34 -11.95
C ASP A 38 -12.79 -4.01 -10.44
N ASN A 39 -11.79 -3.22 -10.07
CA ASN A 39 -11.73 -2.65 -8.72
C ASN A 39 -12.95 -1.76 -8.44
N ASP A 40 -13.55 -1.94 -7.27
CA ASP A 40 -14.71 -1.18 -6.79
C ASP A 40 -14.26 -0.07 -5.84
N PHE A 41 -14.46 1.18 -6.27
CA PHE A 41 -14.12 2.38 -5.51
C PHE A 41 -15.32 3.03 -4.82
N LEU A 42 -16.53 2.44 -4.92
CA LEU A 42 -17.80 3.07 -4.52
C LEU A 42 -17.82 3.58 -3.07
N TRP A 43 -17.13 2.89 -2.16
CA TRP A 43 -17.07 3.25 -0.74
C TRP A 43 -15.78 3.92 -0.32
N SER A 44 -14.76 3.92 -1.19
CA SER A 44 -13.45 4.48 -0.88
C SER A 44 -13.46 6.00 -0.89
N SER A 45 -12.43 6.62 -0.31
CA SER A 45 -12.20 8.06 -0.45
C SER A 45 -11.81 8.51 -1.86
N TRP A 46 -11.46 7.58 -2.75
CA TRP A 46 -11.09 7.87 -4.13
C TRP A 46 -12.29 7.78 -5.06
N ASN A 47 -12.34 8.67 -6.05
CA ASN A 47 -13.35 8.68 -7.09
C ASN A 47 -13.15 7.54 -8.08
N ASP A 48 -11.90 7.19 -8.38
CA ASP A 48 -11.55 6.17 -9.36
C ASP A 48 -10.12 5.61 -9.18
N GLU A 49 -9.77 4.66 -10.04
CA GLU A 49 -8.43 4.05 -10.12
C GLU A 49 -7.33 5.10 -10.33
N HIS A 50 -7.57 6.15 -11.11
CA HIS A 50 -6.53 7.13 -11.44
C HIS A 50 -6.12 7.93 -10.21
N GLU A 51 -7.10 8.41 -9.44
CA GLU A 51 -6.85 9.15 -8.20
C GLU A 51 -6.12 8.27 -7.17
N ALA A 52 -6.59 7.03 -6.98
CA ALA A 52 -5.95 6.09 -6.06
C ALA A 52 -4.49 5.84 -6.42
N LYS A 53 -4.20 5.56 -7.70
CA LYS A 53 -2.84 5.31 -8.16
C LYS A 53 -1.96 6.55 -8.09
N GLN A 54 -2.52 7.74 -8.34
CA GLN A 54 -1.78 8.98 -8.26
C GLN A 54 -1.24 9.20 -6.83
N GLU A 55 -2.08 9.01 -5.81
CA GLU A 55 -1.64 9.15 -4.41
C GLU A 55 -0.50 8.18 -4.08
N ILE A 56 -0.61 6.91 -4.48
CA ILE A 56 0.45 5.92 -4.24
C ILE A 56 1.75 6.27 -4.99
N VAL A 57 1.65 6.74 -6.23
CA VAL A 57 2.81 7.15 -7.03
C VAL A 57 3.50 8.36 -6.41
N GLU A 58 2.76 9.31 -5.86
CA GLU A 58 3.31 10.48 -5.16
C GLU A 58 4.11 10.06 -3.91
N LEU A 59 3.58 9.11 -3.12
CA LEU A 59 4.28 8.56 -1.95
C LEU A 59 5.58 7.83 -2.35
N ILE A 60 5.55 7.01 -3.40
CA ILE A 60 6.75 6.33 -3.93
C ILE A 60 7.77 7.36 -4.42
N ALA A 61 7.32 8.42 -5.11
CA ALA A 61 8.20 9.47 -5.59
C ALA A 61 8.86 10.25 -4.44
N THR A 62 8.13 10.52 -3.35
CA THR A 62 8.69 11.12 -2.14
C THR A 62 9.82 10.27 -1.56
N LEU A 63 9.61 8.95 -1.44
CA LEU A 63 10.61 8.00 -0.98
C LEU A 63 11.83 7.94 -1.90
N GLY A 64 11.60 7.88 -3.22
CA GLY A 64 12.67 7.87 -4.23
C GLY A 64 13.53 9.15 -4.24
N ASN A 65 12.98 10.27 -3.78
CA ASN A 65 13.71 11.52 -3.58
C ASN A 65 14.47 11.58 -2.24
N GLY A 66 14.46 10.49 -1.45
CA GLY A 66 15.16 10.38 -0.17
C GLY A 66 14.40 10.96 1.02
N ALA A 67 13.20 11.50 0.80
CA ALA A 67 12.32 12.01 1.84
C ALA A 67 11.41 10.90 2.39
N LEU A 68 11.06 10.98 3.67
CA LEU A 68 10.07 10.09 4.28
C LEU A 68 8.72 10.84 4.31
N PRO A 69 7.64 10.30 3.73
CA PRO A 69 6.31 10.89 3.85
C PRO A 69 5.87 11.04 5.32
N GLU A 70 4.92 11.92 5.58
CA GLU A 70 4.31 12.00 6.90
C GLU A 70 3.62 10.67 7.23
N ARG A 71 3.82 10.18 8.46
CA ARG A 71 3.22 8.92 8.94
C ARG A 71 1.71 8.89 8.71
N ALA A 72 1.03 9.99 9.01
CA ALA A 72 -0.42 10.10 8.88
C ALA A 72 -0.91 9.89 7.44
N MET A 73 -0.15 10.34 6.44
CA MET A 73 -0.51 10.16 5.03
C MET A 73 -0.46 8.69 4.62
N VAL A 74 0.56 7.96 5.07
CA VAL A 74 0.70 6.53 4.71
C VAL A 74 -0.23 5.66 5.54
N SER A 75 -0.31 5.89 6.85
CA SER A 75 -1.15 5.08 7.76
C SER A 75 -2.64 5.19 7.43
N TRP A 76 -3.10 6.37 6.99
CA TRP A 76 -4.46 6.59 6.49
C TRP A 76 -4.88 5.55 5.45
N LEU A 77 -3.97 5.10 4.60
CA LEU A 77 -4.27 4.11 3.57
C LEU A 77 -4.67 2.74 4.16
N PHE A 78 -4.12 2.39 5.33
CA PHE A 78 -4.20 1.05 5.93
C PHE A 78 -5.11 0.98 7.17
N VAL A 79 -5.65 2.11 7.66
CA VAL A 79 -6.55 2.09 8.82
C VAL A 79 -7.82 1.26 8.58
N PRO A 80 -8.49 0.76 9.64
CA PRO A 80 -9.82 0.20 9.51
C PRO A 80 -10.77 1.18 8.83
N THR A 81 -11.53 0.68 7.86
CA THR A 81 -12.39 1.47 6.95
C THR A 81 -11.63 2.56 6.19
N GLY A 82 -10.32 2.41 6.04
CA GLY A 82 -9.49 3.23 5.17
C GLY A 82 -9.68 2.85 3.70
N PRO A 83 -9.16 3.67 2.78
CA PRO A 83 -9.46 3.56 1.37
C PRO A 83 -9.01 2.23 0.76
N LEU A 84 -7.84 1.70 1.15
CA LEU A 84 -7.41 0.38 0.65
C LEU A 84 -8.28 -0.76 1.19
N GLN A 85 -8.75 -0.68 2.44
CA GLN A 85 -9.62 -1.72 2.97
C GLN A 85 -10.97 -1.72 2.23
N GLU A 86 -11.56 -0.55 2.01
CA GLU A 86 -12.85 -0.42 1.31
C GLU A 86 -12.77 -0.94 -0.13
N VAL A 87 -11.74 -0.53 -0.89
CA VAL A 87 -11.51 -1.06 -2.23
C VAL A 87 -11.28 -2.57 -2.19
N SER A 88 -10.47 -3.07 -1.25
CA SER A 88 -10.13 -4.50 -1.18
C SER A 88 -11.35 -5.42 -0.99
N LEU A 89 -12.30 -4.97 -0.18
CA LEU A 89 -13.50 -5.73 0.14
C LEU A 89 -14.46 -5.76 -1.05
N GLY A 90 -14.68 -4.61 -1.70
CA GLY A 90 -15.51 -4.52 -2.91
C GLY A 90 -14.92 -5.25 -4.11
N SER A 91 -13.59 -5.34 -4.17
CA SER A 91 -12.83 -5.87 -5.32
C SER A 91 -12.36 -7.32 -5.16
N GLY A 92 -12.68 -7.97 -4.03
CA GLY A 92 -12.40 -9.40 -3.82
C GLY A 92 -10.96 -9.76 -3.44
N TRP A 93 -10.14 -8.80 -3.01
CA TRP A 93 -8.77 -9.03 -2.55
C TRP A 93 -8.54 -8.67 -1.07
N GLY A 94 -9.59 -8.68 -0.25
CA GLY A 94 -9.54 -8.39 1.19
C GLY A 94 -8.52 -9.24 1.98
N ASP A 95 -8.39 -10.54 1.71
CA ASP A 95 -7.39 -11.38 2.38
C ASP A 95 -5.94 -10.99 2.03
N VAL A 96 -5.76 -10.55 0.77
CA VAL A 96 -4.47 -10.02 0.30
C VAL A 96 -4.17 -8.70 0.99
N PHE A 97 -5.17 -7.82 1.14
CA PHE A 97 -5.04 -6.57 1.88
C PHE A 97 -4.58 -6.82 3.32
N ILE A 98 -5.16 -7.79 4.04
CA ILE A 98 -4.72 -8.12 5.41
C ILE A 98 -3.23 -8.48 5.44
N SER A 99 -2.77 -9.27 4.47
CA SER A 99 -1.36 -9.68 4.40
C SER A 99 -0.44 -8.48 4.10
N VAL A 100 -0.82 -7.61 3.18
CA VAL A 100 -0.06 -6.39 2.84
C VAL A 100 -0.06 -5.40 4.01
N SER A 101 -1.20 -5.22 4.69
CA SER A 101 -1.32 -4.35 5.86
C SER A 101 -0.45 -4.83 7.01
N ALA A 102 -0.36 -6.14 7.25
CA ALA A 102 0.53 -6.67 8.27
C ALA A 102 2.01 -6.34 7.99
N LYS A 103 2.43 -6.40 6.71
CA LYS A 103 3.79 -5.95 6.31
C LYS A 103 3.98 -4.45 6.51
N TYR A 104 2.94 -3.65 6.26
CA TYR A 104 2.96 -2.22 6.56
C TYR A 104 3.13 -1.94 8.04
N ASP A 105 2.37 -2.59 8.92
CA ASP A 105 2.47 -2.39 10.38
C ASP A 105 3.90 -2.64 10.89
N GLU A 106 4.58 -3.66 10.36
CA GLU A 106 5.97 -3.95 10.69
C GLU A 106 6.94 -2.85 10.21
N VAL A 107 6.75 -2.32 9.00
CA VAL A 107 7.60 -1.26 8.44
C VAL A 107 7.31 0.09 9.10
N GLU A 108 6.05 0.38 9.42
CA GLU A 108 5.64 1.60 10.12
C GLU A 108 6.39 1.71 11.44
N ALA A 109 6.42 0.61 12.20
CA ALA A 109 7.14 0.49 13.47
C ALA A 109 8.67 0.61 13.35
N LEU A 110 9.26 0.56 12.15
CA LEU A 110 10.70 0.77 11.94
C LEU A 110 11.03 2.19 11.45
N LEU A 111 10.10 2.83 10.73
CA LEU A 111 10.33 4.11 10.08
C LEU A 111 9.94 5.32 10.93
N TRP A 112 8.90 5.17 11.75
CA TRP A 112 8.31 6.27 12.52
C TRP A 112 8.20 5.96 14.01
N GLU A 113 9.17 5.24 14.58
CA GLU A 113 9.26 5.14 16.05
C GLU A 113 9.34 6.54 16.68
N GLU A 114 8.53 6.76 17.72
CA GLU A 114 8.66 7.90 18.65
C GLU A 114 9.73 7.63 19.71
#